data_AF-A0A316N1V0-F1
#
_entry.id   AF-A0A316N1V0-F1
#
_cell.length_a   1.000
_cell.length_b   1.000
_cell.length_c   1.000
_cell.angle_alpha   90.00
_cell.angle_beta   90.00
_cell.angle_gamma   90.00
#
_symmetry.space_group_name_H-M   'P 1'
#
loop_
_entity.id
_entity.type
_entity.pdbx_description
1 polymer ?
#
loop_
_entity_poly.entity_id
_entity_poly.type
_entity_poly.pdbx_seq_one_letter_code
_entity_poly.pdbx_strand_id
1 'polypeptide(L)'
;MGSVQAQNEVFDKCYQGLDGGNATATDVSIVYPQGFHVVDKDGVDVLVVNKNYKPSDALYESDRVIALHPVTLESDSGEGVLLYPVVSSTIPMLHGTLERELHAALGDSDKDVSSSIRKIQLDDMSQYGNADVAYIYDMRLPEPYMGKYANCTGVYLRKYAHPALLMKVITTDEGMAKKDEYLHKLLGSVKYGDAVTPEGVKMESVAKQDSMNIVNHVACRHVNAAKK
;
A
#
# COMPACT_ATOMS: atom_id res chain seq x y z
N MET A 1 25.48 -20.98 -11.38
CA MET A 1 25.26 -21.07 -9.91
C MET A 1 24.10 -20.12 -9.63
N GLY A 2 22.84 -20.55 -9.81
CA GLY A 2 21.97 -21.17 -8.79
C GLY A 2 21.50 -20.07 -7.83
N SER A 3 20.23 -19.66 -7.70
CA SER A 3 18.91 -20.21 -8.02
C SER A 3 17.89 -19.07 -7.90
N VAL A 4 16.87 -18.97 -8.75
CA VAL A 4 15.66 -18.20 -8.39
C VAL A 4 14.57 -19.23 -8.09
N GLN A 5 14.23 -19.32 -6.81
CA GLN A 5 13.19 -20.19 -6.26
C GLN A 5 11.89 -20.01 -7.03
N ALA A 6 11.13 -21.11 -7.16
CA ALA A 6 9.79 -21.11 -7.75
C ALA A 6 8.97 -19.92 -7.23
N GLN A 7 8.75 -18.93 -8.10
CA GLN A 7 7.71 -17.94 -7.91
C GLN A 7 6.40 -18.73 -7.80
N ASN A 8 5.71 -18.57 -6.68
CA ASN A 8 4.39 -19.16 -6.53
C ASN A 8 3.46 -18.39 -7.48
N GLU A 9 2.88 -19.07 -8.47
CA GLU A 9 2.02 -18.51 -9.54
C GLU A 9 0.94 -17.55 -9.02
N VAL A 10 0.55 -17.68 -7.75
CA VAL A 10 -0.35 -16.75 -7.04
C VAL A 10 0.09 -15.29 -7.18
N PHE A 11 1.39 -15.00 -7.02
CA PHE A 11 1.89 -13.62 -7.04
C PHE A 11 2.20 -13.09 -8.43
N ASP A 12 2.08 -13.89 -9.50
CA ASP A 12 2.29 -13.40 -10.87
C ASP A 12 1.34 -12.23 -11.18
N LYS A 13 0.15 -12.23 -10.59
CA LYS A 13 -0.83 -11.12 -10.68
C LYS A 13 -0.35 -9.80 -10.06
N CYS A 14 0.54 -9.86 -9.06
CA CYS A 14 1.17 -8.64 -8.54
C CYS A 14 2.09 -8.02 -9.59
N TYR A 15 2.70 -8.83 -10.46
CA TYR A 15 3.67 -8.38 -11.46
C TYR A 15 3.07 -8.12 -12.85
N GLN A 16 1.95 -8.77 -13.16
CA GLN A 16 1.19 -8.54 -14.37
C GLN A 16 0.29 -7.33 -14.12
N GLY A 17 0.83 -6.14 -14.32
CA GLY A 17 0.10 -4.89 -14.10
C GLY A 17 -1.25 -4.87 -14.84
N LEU A 18 -2.24 -4.18 -14.28
CA LEU A 18 -3.55 -3.96 -14.91
C LEU A 18 -3.48 -3.21 -16.26
N ASP A 19 -2.32 -2.61 -16.56
CA ASP A 19 -2.01 -1.79 -17.73
C ASP A 19 -1.17 -2.53 -18.79
N GLY A 20 -0.92 -3.84 -18.62
CA GLY A 20 -0.07 -4.62 -19.52
C GLY A 20 1.43 -4.41 -19.31
N GLY A 21 1.82 -3.73 -18.23
CA GLY A 21 3.21 -3.65 -17.79
C GLY A 21 3.71 -5.00 -17.27
N ASN A 22 4.81 -5.49 -17.83
CA ASN A 22 5.43 -6.74 -17.39
C ASN A 22 6.44 -6.42 -16.27
N ALA A 23 6.01 -6.50 -15.01
CA ALA A 23 6.88 -6.22 -13.86
C ALA A 23 7.86 -7.37 -13.55
N THR A 24 8.01 -8.35 -14.45
CA THR A 24 9.09 -9.35 -14.42
C THR A 24 10.50 -8.73 -14.46
N ALA A 25 10.61 -7.43 -14.77
CA ALA A 25 11.84 -6.64 -14.71
C ALA A 25 11.99 -5.81 -13.41
N THR A 26 11.07 -5.92 -12.46
CA THR A 26 11.18 -5.20 -11.18
C THR A 26 12.05 -5.99 -10.21
N ASP A 27 12.94 -5.29 -9.50
CA ASP A 27 13.81 -5.89 -8.48
C ASP A 27 13.08 -6.00 -7.14
N VAL A 28 11.92 -6.66 -7.17
CA VAL A 28 11.04 -6.93 -6.04
C VAL A 28 10.68 -8.41 -6.06
N SER A 29 10.92 -9.11 -4.97
CA SER A 29 10.53 -10.50 -4.78
C SER A 29 9.44 -10.61 -3.74
N ILE A 30 8.44 -11.46 -4.02
CA ILE A 30 7.37 -11.81 -3.09
C ILE A 30 7.38 -13.33 -2.92
N VAL A 31 7.36 -13.79 -1.68
CA VAL A 31 7.30 -15.21 -1.31
C VAL A 31 6.03 -15.50 -0.51
N TYR A 32 5.53 -16.73 -0.62
CA TYR A 32 4.29 -17.09 0.05
C TYR A 32 4.45 -17.19 1.58
N PRO A 33 3.71 -16.41 2.40
CA PRO A 33 3.79 -16.51 3.84
C PRO A 33 3.11 -17.78 4.35
N GLN A 34 3.75 -18.48 5.28
CA GLN A 34 3.19 -19.69 5.90
C GLN A 34 2.01 -19.36 6.82
N GLY A 35 1.00 -20.24 6.85
CA GLY A 35 -0.20 -20.09 7.68
C GLY A 35 -1.30 -19.22 7.04
N PHE A 36 -1.28 -19.12 5.72
CA PHE A 36 -2.23 -18.34 4.92
C PHE A 36 -2.70 -19.16 3.71
N HIS A 37 -3.89 -18.85 3.22
CA HIS A 37 -4.44 -19.39 1.99
C HIS A 37 -5.06 -18.28 1.13
N VAL A 38 -5.13 -18.50 -0.19
CA VAL A 38 -5.72 -17.54 -1.13
C VAL A 38 -7.23 -17.50 -0.97
N VAL A 39 -7.80 -16.30 -0.85
CA VAL A 39 -9.26 -16.08 -0.70
C VAL A 39 -9.94 -15.95 -2.06
N ASP A 40 -9.34 -15.20 -2.98
CA ASP A 40 -9.88 -14.98 -4.31
C ASP A 40 -8.86 -15.37 -5.38
N LYS A 41 -9.27 -16.29 -6.25
CA LYS A 41 -8.45 -16.79 -7.35
C LYS A 41 -8.69 -16.03 -8.65
N ASP A 42 -9.71 -15.18 -8.75
CA ASP A 42 -10.12 -14.55 -10.01
C ASP A 42 -10.36 -13.05 -9.83
N GLY A 43 -9.54 -12.21 -10.49
CA GLY A 43 -9.69 -10.75 -10.48
C GLY A 43 -8.75 -10.01 -9.51
N VAL A 44 -8.94 -8.70 -9.42
CA VAL A 44 -8.24 -7.79 -8.51
C VAL A 44 -9.22 -7.36 -7.44
N ASP A 45 -8.86 -7.56 -6.18
CA ASP A 45 -9.68 -7.17 -5.06
C ASP A 45 -9.61 -5.65 -4.85
N VAL A 46 -10.73 -5.07 -4.43
CA VAL A 46 -10.87 -3.62 -4.24
C VAL A 46 -11.27 -3.36 -2.80
N LEU A 47 -10.32 -2.82 -2.05
CA LEU A 47 -10.61 -2.26 -0.74
C LEU A 47 -11.11 -0.82 -0.91
N VAL A 48 -12.38 -0.59 -0.65
CA VAL A 48 -12.94 0.77 -0.50
C VAL A 48 -12.86 1.15 0.98
N VAL A 49 -11.99 2.09 1.34
CA VAL A 49 -11.73 2.42 2.76
C VAL A 49 -13.00 2.91 3.46
N ASN A 50 -13.78 3.76 2.80
CA ASN A 50 -15.07 4.23 3.28
C ASN A 50 -15.97 4.59 2.09
N LYS A 51 -17.05 3.82 1.88
CA LYS A 51 -17.95 4.00 0.73
C LYS A 51 -18.75 5.31 0.79
N ASN A 52 -18.91 5.87 1.99
CA ASN A 52 -19.67 7.09 2.23
C ASN A 52 -18.78 8.34 2.25
N TYR A 53 -17.45 8.16 2.22
CA TYR A 53 -16.52 9.27 2.16
C TYR A 53 -16.20 9.63 0.71
N LYS A 54 -16.34 10.92 0.40
CA LYS A 54 -15.95 11.50 -0.88
C LYS A 54 -14.78 12.46 -0.63
N PRO A 55 -13.62 12.25 -1.27
CA PRO A 55 -12.51 13.19 -1.19
C PRO A 55 -12.94 14.60 -1.62
N SER A 56 -12.37 15.63 -0.99
CA SER A 56 -12.69 17.03 -1.32
C SER A 56 -12.28 17.43 -2.74
N ASP A 57 -11.35 16.69 -3.34
CA ASP A 57 -10.87 16.85 -4.71
C ASP A 57 -11.54 15.89 -5.71
N ALA A 58 -12.58 15.16 -5.29
CA ALA A 58 -13.33 14.26 -6.16
C ALA A 58 -13.96 15.01 -7.35
N LEU A 59 -13.67 14.55 -8.57
CA LEU A 59 -14.24 15.09 -9.81
C LEU A 59 -15.59 14.45 -10.11
N TYR A 60 -15.82 13.21 -9.66
CA TYR A 60 -17.03 12.44 -9.90
C TYR A 60 -17.69 11.93 -8.61
N GLU A 61 -19.00 11.71 -8.65
CA GLU A 61 -19.76 11.13 -7.53
C GLU A 61 -19.32 9.70 -7.17
N SER A 62 -18.63 9.01 -8.07
CA SER A 62 -18.08 7.67 -7.86
C SER A 62 -16.68 7.67 -7.26
N ASP A 63 -16.01 8.83 -7.16
CA ASP A 63 -14.63 8.88 -6.69
C ASP A 63 -14.58 8.54 -5.20
N ARG A 64 -13.85 7.46 -4.88
CA ARG A 64 -13.64 6.96 -3.53
C ARG A 64 -12.16 6.71 -3.32
N VAL A 65 -11.74 6.63 -2.06
CA VAL A 65 -10.41 6.15 -1.73
C VAL A 65 -10.41 4.62 -1.83
N ILE A 66 -9.87 4.14 -2.93
CA ILE A 66 -9.79 2.71 -3.27
C ILE A 66 -8.33 2.27 -3.29
N ALA A 67 -8.08 1.06 -2.79
CA ALA A 67 -6.81 0.37 -2.95
C ALA A 67 -7.03 -0.95 -3.71
N LEU A 68 -6.22 -1.18 -4.74
CA LEU A 68 -6.28 -2.35 -5.60
C LEU A 68 -5.28 -3.40 -5.11
N HIS A 69 -5.77 -4.60 -4.84
CA HIS A 69 -5.00 -5.69 -4.28
C HIS A 69 -5.16 -6.96 -5.11
N PRO A 70 -4.22 -7.25 -6.05
CA PRO A 70 -4.31 -8.43 -6.92
C PRO A 70 -4.19 -9.76 -6.19
N VAL A 71 -3.63 -9.77 -4.97
CA VAL A 71 -3.53 -10.97 -4.14
C VAL A 71 -4.01 -10.66 -2.72
N THR A 72 -5.01 -11.44 -2.30
CA THR A 72 -5.59 -11.45 -0.96
C THR A 72 -5.37 -12.82 -0.34
N LEU A 73 -4.71 -12.85 0.82
CA LEU A 73 -4.47 -14.06 1.60
C LEU A 73 -5.13 -13.99 2.97
N GLU A 74 -5.95 -14.97 3.34
CA GLU A 74 -6.55 -15.10 4.67
C GLU A 74 -5.72 -16.04 5.54
N SER A 75 -5.52 -15.68 6.80
CA SER A 75 -4.85 -16.52 7.79
C SER A 75 -5.63 -17.80 8.01
N ASP A 76 -4.97 -18.92 8.30
CA ASP A 76 -5.65 -20.19 8.57
C ASP A 76 -6.56 -20.15 9.82
N SER A 77 -6.35 -19.19 10.74
CA SER A 77 -7.26 -18.96 11.87
C SER A 77 -8.51 -18.15 11.50
N GLY A 78 -8.56 -17.55 10.32
CA GLY A 78 -9.66 -16.70 9.86
C GLY A 78 -9.77 -15.34 10.57
N GLU A 79 -8.68 -14.89 11.21
CA GLU A 79 -8.64 -13.66 12.03
C GLU A 79 -7.81 -12.53 11.42
N GLY A 80 -7.06 -12.81 10.34
CA GLY A 80 -6.26 -11.83 9.61
C GLY A 80 -6.27 -12.04 8.12
N VAL A 81 -6.12 -10.95 7.37
CA VAL A 81 -5.95 -10.93 5.92
C VAL A 81 -4.73 -10.10 5.57
N LEU A 82 -3.95 -10.57 4.61
CA LEU A 82 -2.86 -9.86 3.97
C LEU A 82 -3.28 -9.43 2.57
N LEU A 83 -3.16 -8.14 2.29
CA LEU A 83 -3.43 -7.58 0.97
C LEU A 83 -2.11 -7.12 0.33
N TYR A 84 -1.81 -7.69 -0.83
CA TYR A 84 -0.61 -7.38 -1.60
C TYR A 84 -0.93 -6.42 -2.75
N PRO A 85 -0.04 -5.49 -3.09
CA PRO A 85 -0.26 -4.49 -4.12
C PRO A 85 0.03 -5.02 -5.53
N VAL A 86 -0.37 -4.23 -6.51
CA VAL A 86 0.25 -4.27 -7.85
C VAL A 86 1.69 -3.74 -7.73
N VAL A 87 2.65 -4.52 -8.17
CA VAL A 87 4.05 -4.11 -8.35
C VAL A 87 4.16 -3.50 -9.73
N SER A 88 4.28 -2.17 -9.80
CA SER A 88 4.33 -1.46 -11.07
C SER A 88 5.37 -0.36 -11.07
N SER A 89 6.12 -0.28 -12.18
CA SER A 89 7.02 0.83 -12.51
C SER A 89 6.33 1.96 -13.29
N THR A 90 5.00 1.91 -13.43
CA THR A 90 4.21 2.93 -14.14
C THR A 90 3.24 3.65 -13.22
N ILE A 91 2.89 3.03 -12.08
CA ILE A 91 2.09 3.68 -11.04
C ILE A 91 3.02 4.65 -10.30
N PRO A 92 2.79 5.97 -10.42
CA PRO A 92 3.64 6.96 -9.75
C PRO A 92 3.60 6.75 -8.24
N MET A 93 4.70 7.12 -7.58
CA MET A 93 4.79 7.09 -6.14
C MET A 93 3.61 7.84 -5.53
N LEU A 94 2.89 7.15 -4.66
CA LEU A 94 1.60 7.56 -4.13
C LEU A 94 1.78 8.55 -2.97
N HIS A 95 2.28 9.75 -3.27
CA HIS A 95 2.42 10.82 -2.29
C HIS A 95 1.04 11.25 -1.74
N GLY A 96 0.90 11.31 -0.42
CA GLY A 96 -0.35 11.68 0.24
C GLY A 96 -1.37 10.53 0.35
N THR A 97 -1.10 9.34 -0.18
CA THR A 97 -2.06 8.23 -0.16
C THR A 97 -2.34 7.71 1.25
N LEU A 98 -1.34 7.71 2.13
CA LEU A 98 -1.49 7.26 3.51
C LEU A 98 -2.45 8.21 4.25
N GLU A 99 -2.25 9.51 4.08
CA GLU A 99 -3.10 10.55 4.63
C GLU A 99 -4.52 10.46 4.06
N ARG A 100 -4.67 10.27 2.73
CA ARG A 100 -5.98 10.10 2.10
C ARG A 100 -6.76 8.91 2.65
N GLU A 101 -6.10 7.77 2.88
CA GLU A 101 -6.75 6.62 3.49
C GLU A 101 -7.17 6.89 4.93
N LEU A 102 -6.30 7.53 5.72
CA LEU A 102 -6.63 7.92 7.10
C LEU A 102 -7.81 8.91 7.14
N HIS A 103 -7.82 9.92 6.28
CA HIS A 103 -8.94 10.86 6.14
C HIS A 103 -10.23 10.16 5.73
N ALA A 104 -10.16 9.21 4.80
CA ALA A 104 -11.32 8.43 4.39
C ALA A 104 -11.86 7.55 5.52
N ALA A 105 -10.97 6.87 6.24
CA ALA A 105 -11.35 6.06 7.40
C ALA A 105 -11.98 6.90 8.52
N LEU A 106 -11.49 8.13 8.71
CA LEU A 106 -12.01 9.08 9.69
C LEU A 106 -13.27 9.81 9.23
N GLY A 107 -13.54 9.83 7.92
CA GLY A 107 -14.62 10.62 7.33
C GLY A 107 -14.37 12.14 7.34
N ASP A 108 -13.11 12.56 7.46
CA ASP A 108 -12.73 13.96 7.71
C ASP A 108 -11.40 14.29 7.00
N SER A 109 -11.47 15.15 5.97
CA SER A 109 -10.30 15.61 5.19
C SER A 109 -9.42 16.63 5.91
N ASP A 110 -9.96 17.31 6.92
CA ASP A 110 -9.30 18.44 7.57
C ASP A 110 -8.53 18.02 8.82
N LYS A 111 -8.74 16.77 9.27
CA LYS A 111 -8.05 16.19 10.41
C LYS A 111 -6.55 16.05 10.13
N ASP A 112 -5.73 16.56 11.03
CA ASP A 112 -4.28 16.28 10.99
C ASP A 112 -4.04 14.83 11.39
N VAL A 113 -3.53 14.04 10.43
CA VAL A 113 -3.24 12.61 10.57
C VAL A 113 -1.73 12.33 10.57
N SER A 114 -0.89 13.37 10.49
CA SER A 114 0.58 13.21 10.38
C SER A 114 1.16 12.38 11.54
N SER A 115 0.66 12.60 12.76
CA SER A 115 1.07 11.85 13.96
C SER A 115 0.58 10.40 13.98
N SER A 116 -0.37 10.02 13.12
CA SER A 116 -0.89 8.65 13.00
C SER A 116 -0.03 7.78 12.07
N ILE A 117 0.95 8.37 11.39
CA ILE A 117 1.86 7.68 10.47
C ILE A 117 3.23 7.54 11.13
N ARG A 118 3.62 6.30 11.44
CA ARG A 118 4.96 5.98 11.95
C ARG A 118 5.93 5.83 10.78
N LYS A 119 6.90 6.74 10.67
CA LYS A 119 8.04 6.61 9.76
C LYS A 119 9.15 5.80 10.42
N ILE A 120 9.59 4.75 9.76
CA ILE A 120 10.68 3.86 10.19
C ILE A 120 11.83 3.98 9.19
N GLN A 121 12.98 4.39 9.67
CA GLN A 121 14.21 4.52 8.91
C GLN A 121 15.36 4.17 9.87
N LEU A 122 15.84 2.94 9.78
CA LEU A 122 16.89 2.37 10.62
C LEU A 122 18.16 2.17 9.79
N ASP A 123 19.30 1.95 10.46
CA ASP A 123 20.54 1.57 9.79
C ASP A 123 20.43 0.19 9.12
N ASP A 124 19.68 -0.73 9.74
CA ASP A 124 19.34 -2.04 9.19
C ASP A 124 17.83 -2.14 8.91
N MET A 125 17.49 -2.19 7.63
CA MET A 125 16.12 -2.30 7.13
C MET A 125 15.79 -3.70 6.60
N SER A 126 16.60 -4.72 6.94
CA SER A 126 16.40 -6.11 6.50
C SER A 126 15.05 -6.69 6.92
N GLN A 127 14.52 -6.25 8.06
CA GLN A 127 13.20 -6.64 8.59
C GLN A 127 12.03 -5.96 7.86
N TYR A 128 12.31 -4.97 7.00
CA TYR A 128 11.33 -4.18 6.25
C TYR A 128 11.52 -4.37 4.74
N GLY A 129 11.88 -5.59 4.34
CA GLY A 129 12.05 -5.95 2.94
C GLY A 129 13.20 -5.23 2.24
N ASN A 130 14.24 -4.82 2.95
CA ASN A 130 15.36 -4.01 2.43
C ASN A 130 14.93 -2.66 1.82
N ALA A 131 13.81 -2.10 2.29
CA ALA A 131 13.39 -0.75 1.93
C ALA A 131 14.34 0.30 2.53
N ASP A 132 14.41 1.48 1.92
CA ASP A 132 15.12 2.63 2.52
C ASP A 132 14.31 3.26 3.66
N VAL A 133 12.98 3.19 3.55
CA VAL A 133 12.04 3.70 4.55
C VAL A 133 10.73 2.90 4.50
N ALA A 134 10.15 2.68 5.67
CA ALA A 134 8.82 2.12 5.83
C ALA A 134 7.91 3.13 6.55
N TYR A 135 6.64 3.16 6.17
CA TYR A 135 5.61 3.91 6.87
C TYR A 135 4.51 2.94 7.31
N ILE A 136 4.14 3.02 8.58
CA ILE A 136 3.12 2.16 9.18
C ILE A 136 2.06 3.02 9.85
N TYR A 137 0.80 2.75 9.54
CA TYR A 137 -0.34 3.47 10.12
C TYR A 137 -1.47 2.49 10.40
N ASP A 138 -2.20 2.76 11.48
CA ASP A 138 -3.32 1.94 11.93
C ASP A 138 -4.62 2.73 11.69
N MET A 139 -5.64 2.09 11.13
CA MET A 139 -6.97 2.66 10.90
C MET A 139 -8.06 1.63 11.15
N ARG A 140 -9.21 2.07 11.65
CA ARG A 140 -10.42 1.23 11.71
C ARG A 140 -11.25 1.50 10.46
N LEU A 141 -11.60 0.45 9.73
CA LEU A 141 -12.49 0.55 8.58
C LEU A 141 -13.92 0.82 9.07
N PRO A 142 -14.59 1.88 8.58
CA PRO A 142 -16.00 2.14 8.89
C PRO A 142 -16.93 1.00 8.49
N GLU A 143 -16.61 0.32 7.39
CA GLU A 143 -17.27 -0.91 6.97
C GLU A 143 -16.27 -2.07 7.01
N PRO A 144 -16.55 -3.16 7.74
CA PRO A 144 -15.65 -4.31 7.77
C PRO A 144 -15.42 -4.90 6.39
N TYR A 145 -14.15 -5.06 6.04
CA TYR A 145 -13.74 -5.75 4.83
C TYR A 145 -14.09 -7.25 4.93
N MET A 146 -14.62 -7.81 3.84
CA MET A 146 -15.26 -9.15 3.80
C MET A 146 -16.25 -9.41 4.95
N GLY A 147 -16.91 -8.36 5.47
CA GLY A 147 -17.93 -8.45 6.50
C GLY A 147 -17.44 -8.70 7.93
N LYS A 148 -16.13 -8.94 8.17
CA LYS A 148 -15.60 -9.21 9.52
C LYS A 148 -14.27 -8.51 9.86
N TYR A 149 -13.49 -8.08 8.88
CA TYR A 149 -12.17 -7.49 9.11
C TYR A 149 -12.26 -5.97 9.24
N ALA A 150 -12.17 -5.44 10.46
CA ALA A 150 -12.39 -4.03 10.75
C ALA A 150 -11.11 -3.26 11.08
N ASN A 151 -10.05 -3.92 11.55
CA ASN A 151 -8.83 -3.24 11.99
C ASN A 151 -7.77 -3.37 10.90
N CYS A 152 -7.37 -2.26 10.29
CA CYS A 152 -6.42 -2.23 9.19
C CYS A 152 -5.12 -1.56 9.61
N THR A 153 -4.00 -2.23 9.36
CA THR A 153 -2.65 -1.66 9.41
C THR A 153 -2.12 -1.54 7.99
N GLY A 154 -1.95 -0.30 7.53
CA GLY A 154 -1.30 -0.03 6.25
C GLY A 154 0.22 -0.02 6.40
N VAL A 155 0.89 -0.59 5.40
CA VAL A 155 2.36 -0.67 5.31
C VAL A 155 2.76 -0.12 3.95
N TYR A 156 3.50 0.99 3.96
CA TYR A 156 4.02 1.60 2.75
C TYR A 156 5.55 1.53 2.74
N LEU A 157 6.11 0.73 1.85
CA LEU A 157 7.55 0.56 1.70
C LEU A 157 8.07 1.36 0.50
N ARG A 158 9.25 1.96 0.67
CA ARG A 158 9.93 2.76 -0.34
C ARG A 158 11.40 2.40 -0.41
N LYS A 159 11.86 2.13 -1.62
CA LYS A 159 13.28 2.06 -1.97
C LYS A 159 13.53 2.93 -3.20
N TYR A 160 14.64 3.67 -3.19
CA TYR A 160 15.04 4.56 -4.27
C TYR A 160 15.13 3.80 -5.60
N ALA A 161 14.54 4.36 -6.66
CA ALA A 161 14.50 3.78 -8.00
C ALA A 161 13.77 2.42 -8.10
N HIS A 162 12.91 2.10 -7.12
CA HIS A 162 12.07 0.91 -7.12
C HIS A 162 10.58 1.29 -6.97
N PRO A 163 9.65 0.40 -7.41
CA PRO A 163 8.23 0.56 -7.14
C PRO A 163 7.92 0.74 -5.65
N ALA A 164 6.99 1.63 -5.31
CA ALA A 164 6.46 1.71 -3.96
C ALA A 164 5.50 0.54 -3.70
N LEU A 165 5.50 -0.01 -2.48
CA LEU A 165 4.62 -1.12 -2.12
C LEU A 165 3.67 -0.69 -1.02
N LEU A 166 2.38 -0.62 -1.35
CA LEU A 166 1.30 -0.36 -0.40
C LEU A 166 0.59 -1.66 -0.04
N MET A 167 0.97 -2.25 1.08
CA MET A 167 0.44 -3.52 1.58
C MET A 167 -0.45 -3.28 2.79
N LYS A 168 -1.31 -4.24 3.14
CA LYS A 168 -2.17 -4.13 4.32
C LYS A 168 -2.23 -5.43 5.10
N VAL A 169 -2.33 -5.30 6.42
CA VAL A 169 -2.82 -6.33 7.33
C VAL A 169 -4.19 -5.89 7.81
N ILE A 170 -5.22 -6.72 7.65
CA ILE A 170 -6.56 -6.41 8.18
C ILE A 170 -6.99 -7.54 9.10
N THR A 171 -7.40 -7.24 10.32
CA THR A 171 -7.79 -8.24 11.32
C THR A 171 -9.22 -8.04 11.81
N THR A 172 -9.79 -9.12 12.36
CA THR A 172 -10.97 -9.01 13.23
C THR A 172 -10.58 -8.31 14.54
N ASP A 173 -11.54 -8.08 15.43
CA ASP A 173 -11.25 -7.57 16.76
C ASP A 173 -10.46 -8.59 17.60
N GLU A 174 -10.72 -9.89 17.45
CA GLU A 174 -9.95 -10.98 18.09
C GLU A 174 -8.53 -11.10 17.53
N GLY A 175 -8.39 -10.94 16.20
CA GLY A 175 -7.11 -11.03 15.50
C GLY A 175 -6.12 -9.91 15.85
N MET A 176 -6.57 -8.83 16.51
CA MET A 176 -5.70 -7.71 16.90
C MET A 176 -4.54 -8.15 17.80
N ALA A 177 -4.72 -9.17 18.63
CA ALA A 177 -3.66 -9.72 19.47
C ALA A 177 -2.51 -10.36 18.64
N LYS A 178 -2.77 -10.73 17.38
CA LYS A 178 -1.82 -11.35 16.44
C LYS A 178 -1.31 -10.37 15.37
N LYS A 179 -1.70 -9.09 15.46
CA LYS A 179 -1.37 -8.07 14.45
C LYS A 179 0.12 -8.01 14.12
N ASP A 180 0.97 -8.00 15.16
CA ASP A 180 2.42 -7.90 14.98
C ASP A 180 3.01 -9.16 14.33
N GLU A 181 2.43 -10.33 14.60
CA GLU A 181 2.81 -11.58 13.92
C GLU A 181 2.47 -11.52 12.43
N TYR A 182 1.26 -11.07 12.08
CA TYR A 182 0.83 -10.92 10.69
C TYR A 182 1.65 -9.86 9.95
N LEU A 183 1.96 -8.75 10.62
CA LEU A 183 2.84 -7.71 10.10
C LEU A 183 4.25 -8.25 9.82
N HIS A 184 4.81 -9.03 10.74
CA HIS A 184 6.10 -9.68 10.54
C HIS A 184 6.09 -10.64 9.35
N LYS A 185 5.03 -11.45 9.20
CA LYS A 185 4.87 -12.35 8.05
C LYS A 185 4.73 -11.59 6.73
N LEU A 186 4.00 -10.48 6.70
CA LEU A 186 3.85 -9.62 5.52
C LEU A 186 5.16 -8.92 5.14
N LEU A 187 5.90 -8.37 6.11
CA LEU A 187 7.18 -7.72 5.84
C LEU A 187 8.25 -8.74 5.44
N GLY A 188 8.23 -9.93 6.04
CA GLY A 188 9.15 -11.02 5.70
C GLY A 188 8.86 -11.69 4.36
N SER A 189 7.66 -11.50 3.80
CA SER A 189 7.26 -12.07 2.51
C SER A 189 7.68 -11.23 1.31
N VAL A 190 8.16 -10.01 1.52
CA VAL A 190 8.51 -9.08 0.43
C VAL A 190 9.93 -8.59 0.60
N LYS A 191 10.71 -8.55 -0.48
CA LYS A 191 12.06 -7.99 -0.48
C LYS A 191 12.37 -7.22 -1.76
N TYR A 192 12.90 -6.02 -1.61
CA TYR A 192 13.62 -5.33 -2.65
C TYR A 192 15.02 -5.92 -2.83
N GLY A 193 15.48 -5.96 -4.08
CA GLY A 193 16.90 -6.06 -4.37
C GLY A 193 17.57 -4.68 -4.36
N ASP A 194 18.71 -4.55 -5.04
CA ASP A 194 19.58 -3.37 -5.04
C ASP A 194 19.80 -2.77 -6.44
N ALA A 195 19.13 -3.29 -7.47
CA ALA A 195 19.32 -2.88 -8.85
C ALA A 195 18.66 -1.52 -9.13
N VAL A 196 19.49 -0.47 -9.22
CA VAL A 196 19.06 0.85 -9.66
C VAL A 196 19.02 0.89 -11.18
N THR A 197 17.83 1.04 -11.76
CA THR A 197 17.64 1.12 -13.23
C THR A 197 17.46 2.57 -13.71
N PRO A 198 17.82 2.89 -14.96
CA PRO A 198 17.55 4.21 -15.55
C PRO A 198 16.05 4.58 -15.50
N GLU A 199 15.17 3.61 -15.73
CA GLU A 199 13.72 3.76 -15.63
C GLU A 199 13.30 4.10 -14.19
N GLY A 200 13.88 3.41 -13.20
CA GLY A 200 13.72 3.69 -11.78
C GLY A 200 14.06 5.13 -11.42
N VAL A 201 15.23 5.61 -11.84
CA VAL A 201 15.67 7.00 -11.60
C VAL A 201 14.75 8.02 -12.29
N LYS A 202 14.27 7.70 -13.50
CA LYS A 202 13.29 8.55 -14.20
C LYS A 202 11.98 8.66 -13.41
N MET A 203 11.48 7.55 -12.84
CA MET A 203 10.28 7.57 -12.01
C MET A 203 10.43 8.47 -10.78
N GLU A 204 11.58 8.42 -10.10
CA GLU A 204 11.85 9.30 -8.93
C GLU A 204 11.74 10.78 -9.31
N SER A 205 12.20 11.14 -10.51
CA SER A 205 12.11 12.52 -11.01
C SER A 205 10.67 12.93 -11.29
N VAL A 206 9.85 12.03 -11.86
CA VAL A 206 8.42 12.26 -12.09
C VAL A 206 7.67 12.40 -10.76
N ALA A 207 7.87 11.47 -9.83
CA ALA A 207 7.24 11.49 -8.51
C ALA A 207 7.56 12.76 -7.70
N LYS A 208 8.81 13.23 -7.78
CA LYS A 208 9.21 14.50 -7.17
C LYS A 208 8.47 15.68 -7.82
N GLN A 209 8.32 15.69 -9.13
CA GLN A 209 7.58 16.74 -9.84
C GLN A 209 6.09 16.73 -9.47
N ASP A 210 5.48 15.55 -9.41
CA ASP A 210 4.08 15.38 -9.01
C ASP A 210 3.84 15.85 -7.58
N SER A 211 4.74 15.50 -6.65
CA SER A 211 4.71 16.00 -5.27
C SER A 211 4.71 17.52 -5.21
N MET A 212 5.61 18.17 -5.95
CA MET A 212 5.68 19.62 -6.01
C MET A 212 4.40 20.21 -6.60
N ASN A 213 3.85 19.59 -7.64
CA ASN A 213 2.60 20.04 -8.27
C ASN A 213 1.41 19.96 -7.30
N ILE A 214 1.29 18.87 -6.54
CA ILE A 214 0.23 18.67 -5.53
C ILE A 214 0.35 19.74 -4.44
N VAL A 215 1.53 19.93 -3.85
CA VAL A 215 1.76 20.95 -2.80
C VAL A 215 1.38 22.35 -3.32
N ASN A 216 1.74 22.66 -4.56
CA ASN A 216 1.42 23.95 -5.17
C ASN A 216 -0.07 24.12 -5.52
N HIS A 217 -0.78 23.03 -5.85
CA HIS A 217 -2.22 23.06 -6.14
C HIS A 217 -3.09 23.08 -4.87
N VAL A 218 -2.70 22.38 -3.81
CA VAL A 218 -3.33 22.49 -2.48
C VAL A 218 -3.18 23.92 -1.92
N ALA A 219 -2.07 24.59 -2.25
CA ALA A 219 -1.85 26.01 -1.97
C ALA A 219 -2.52 26.98 -2.98
N CYS A 220 -3.56 26.57 -3.72
CA CYS A 220 -4.27 27.47 -4.63
C CYS A 220 -4.82 28.69 -3.86
N ARG A 221 -4.46 29.89 -4.35
CA ARG A 221 -4.62 31.21 -3.70
C ARG A 221 -6.02 31.51 -3.18
N HIS A 222 -7.06 30.84 -3.68
CA HIS A 222 -8.44 31.03 -3.25
C HIS A 222 -8.68 30.55 -1.80
N VAL A 223 -8.03 29.47 -1.36
CA VAL A 223 -8.16 28.96 0.03
C VAL A 223 -7.44 29.89 1.02
N ASN A 224 -6.30 30.46 0.63
CA ASN A 224 -5.57 31.42 1.46
C ASN A 224 -6.25 32.80 1.53
N ALA A 225 -7.06 33.16 0.53
CA ALA A 225 -7.86 34.39 0.53
C ALA A 225 -9.09 34.30 1.45
N ALA A 226 -9.62 33.09 1.71
CA ALA A 226 -10.76 32.86 2.60
C ALA A 226 -10.38 32.76 4.09
N LYS A 227 -9.07 32.74 4.42
CA LYS A 227 -8.53 32.67 5.78
C LYS A 227 -8.07 34.03 6.34
N LYS A 228 -8.42 35.14 5.68
CA LYS A 228 -8.25 36.52 6.17
C LYS A 228 -9.60 37.18 6.31
#